data_AF-E2ASA4-F1
#
_entry.id   AF-E2ASA4-F1
#
_cell.length_a   1.000
_cell.length_b   1.000
_cell.length_c   1.000
_cell.angle_alpha   90.00
_cell.angle_beta   90.00
_cell.angle_gamma   90.00
#
_symmetry.space_group_name_H-M   'P 1'
#
loop_
_entity.id
_entity.type
_entity.pdbx_description
1 polymer ?
#
loop_
_entity_poly.entity_id
_entity_poly.type
_entity_poly.pdbx_seq_one_letter_code
_entity_poly.pdbx_strand_id
1 'polypeptide(L)'
;MTEAYTSLENTTKYYKFGSHVPFNFKFISDVNNVSKAADFKRIIDDWMSQTPNDESPNWVMGNHDKSRTASRYPGRGDQMIMLEMILPGIAVTYNGEEIGMLDKRDISWEDTQDPQACNAGKDKYQNLSRDRNRTPFQWDATKNAGFSKANHTWLPVHENYIELNLAKQKIANESHYKIYTSLIKMRQREAALQQGNLTTLVQRITSKLSYFKDTGINAISLSPICSSSNLEYGIIDYTDIDPIYGTLEDFKALLRRAQKLGVIVVLDLVPNHSSDEHLWFQKALQGHKKYKGYYIWAEGKNKDNKTPPNNWISISGGPAWTYVKSLKQWYLHQYGPGLPDLNYSNSAVIQEMQNILTFWLDTGIDGFRVDSAAFIFEDKKLRDEPRSNATGETPQDYGYLNHIYTTDQIASYELFGSWKKYLDEYADEDNQDQKLLVMEAYTSFPHTIQYYDYNVLPFNFMFIVNLTAKSSAKDFKEKIDLWINSIPHGEVSNWVVRIHTKSS
;
A
#
# COMPACT_ATOMS: atom_id res chain seq x y z
N MET A 1 -29.55 -21.36 -18.61
CA MET A 1 -28.26 -20.66 -18.48
C MET A 1 -27.65 -20.55 -19.86
N THR A 2 -27.09 -19.41 -20.20
CA THR A 2 -26.49 -19.16 -21.52
C THR A 2 -25.09 -18.62 -21.33
N GLU A 3 -24.12 -19.27 -21.96
CA GLU A 3 -22.73 -18.85 -21.98
C GLU A 3 -22.44 -18.12 -23.29
N ALA A 4 -21.98 -16.87 -23.21
CA ALA A 4 -21.58 -16.10 -24.38
C ALA A 4 -20.48 -15.09 -24.01
N TYR A 5 -19.32 -15.20 -24.67
CA TYR A 5 -18.28 -14.18 -24.63
C TYR A 5 -18.59 -13.08 -25.65
N THR A 6 -19.40 -12.10 -25.24
CA THR A 6 -19.85 -10.99 -26.10
C THR A 6 -19.99 -9.67 -25.31
N SER A 7 -20.42 -8.60 -25.97
CA SER A 7 -20.66 -7.31 -25.32
C SER A 7 -21.77 -7.41 -24.29
N LEU A 8 -21.76 -6.51 -23.29
CA LEU A 8 -22.78 -6.46 -22.25
C LEU A 8 -24.20 -6.31 -22.83
N GLU A 9 -24.35 -5.49 -23.87
CA GLU A 9 -25.61 -5.31 -24.60
C GLU A 9 -26.08 -6.64 -25.25
N ASN A 10 -25.18 -7.43 -25.82
CA ASN A 10 -25.53 -8.70 -26.43
C ASN A 10 -25.82 -9.79 -25.40
N THR A 11 -25.07 -9.81 -24.29
CA THR A 11 -25.32 -10.76 -23.19
C THR A 11 -26.70 -10.53 -22.57
N THR A 12 -27.08 -9.27 -22.33
CA THR A 12 -28.38 -8.94 -21.72
C THR A 12 -29.56 -9.14 -22.67
N LYS A 13 -29.36 -9.09 -24.00
CA LYS A 13 -30.39 -9.47 -24.98
C LYS A 13 -30.92 -10.89 -24.76
N TYR A 14 -30.11 -11.83 -24.27
CA TYR A 14 -30.54 -13.21 -24.05
C TYR A 14 -31.68 -13.35 -23.04
N TYR A 15 -31.83 -12.42 -22.08
CA TYR A 15 -33.02 -12.39 -21.21
C TYR A 15 -34.31 -12.30 -22.03
N LYS A 16 -34.33 -11.40 -23.03
CA LYS A 16 -35.50 -11.19 -23.92
C LYS A 16 -35.83 -12.40 -24.80
N PHE A 17 -34.89 -13.33 -24.95
CA PHE A 17 -35.07 -14.55 -25.74
C PHE A 17 -35.19 -15.81 -24.85
N GLY A 18 -35.53 -15.64 -23.57
CA GLY A 18 -35.89 -16.73 -22.66
C GLY A 18 -34.73 -17.32 -21.85
N SER A 19 -33.54 -16.71 -21.87
CA SER A 19 -32.47 -17.12 -20.96
C SER A 19 -32.67 -16.50 -19.58
N HIS A 20 -32.93 -17.34 -18.58
CA HIS A 20 -33.03 -16.92 -17.18
C HIS A 20 -31.67 -16.48 -16.57
N VAL A 21 -30.55 -16.94 -17.14
CA VAL A 21 -29.19 -16.67 -16.61
C VAL A 21 -28.19 -16.61 -17.76
N PRO A 22 -28.12 -15.50 -18.51
CA PRO A 22 -27.01 -15.22 -19.40
C PRO A 22 -25.79 -14.82 -18.56
N PHE A 23 -24.72 -15.61 -18.61
CA PHE A 23 -23.61 -15.46 -17.68
C PHE A 23 -22.91 -14.09 -17.81
N ASN A 24 -22.80 -13.40 -16.68
CA ASN A 24 -22.02 -12.18 -16.55
C ASN A 24 -20.55 -12.49 -16.27
N PHE A 25 -19.73 -12.54 -17.31
CA PHE A 25 -18.29 -12.76 -17.18
C PHE A 25 -17.47 -11.48 -16.95
N LYS A 26 -18.11 -10.34 -16.64
CA LYS A 26 -17.37 -9.07 -16.50
C LYS A 26 -16.38 -9.06 -15.34
N PHE A 27 -16.68 -9.74 -14.24
CA PHE A 27 -15.68 -9.96 -13.20
C PHE A 27 -14.51 -10.84 -13.63
N ILE A 28 -14.63 -11.61 -14.70
CA ILE A 28 -13.55 -12.43 -15.25
C ILE A 28 -12.74 -11.66 -16.31
N SER A 29 -13.41 -10.91 -17.19
CA SER A 29 -12.79 -10.29 -18.36
C SER A 29 -12.26 -8.87 -18.13
N ASP A 30 -12.90 -8.10 -17.25
CA ASP A 30 -12.69 -6.64 -17.18
C ASP A 30 -11.94 -6.20 -15.90
N VAL A 31 -11.68 -7.12 -14.96
CA VAL A 31 -10.94 -6.85 -13.71
C VAL A 31 -9.96 -7.95 -13.32
N ASN A 32 -8.89 -7.56 -12.62
CA ASN A 32 -7.81 -8.41 -12.13
C ASN A 32 -7.22 -7.87 -10.81
N ASN A 33 -6.12 -8.46 -10.32
CA ASN A 33 -5.48 -8.10 -9.06
C ASN A 33 -4.97 -6.66 -8.94
N VAL A 34 -4.88 -5.89 -10.04
CA VAL A 34 -4.52 -4.47 -10.01
C VAL A 34 -5.72 -3.53 -10.19
N SER A 35 -6.94 -4.08 -10.33
CA SER A 35 -8.16 -3.28 -10.46
C SER A 35 -8.54 -2.57 -9.17
N LYS A 36 -9.11 -1.36 -9.31
CA LYS A 36 -9.56 -0.50 -8.22
C LYS A 36 -11.00 -0.79 -7.83
N ALA A 37 -11.42 -0.37 -6.63
CA ALA A 37 -12.82 -0.51 -6.19
C ALA A 37 -13.82 0.14 -7.18
N ALA A 38 -13.41 1.22 -7.86
CA ALA A 38 -14.20 1.88 -8.90
C ALA A 38 -14.47 0.97 -10.11
N ASP A 39 -13.53 0.10 -10.50
CA ASP A 39 -13.70 -0.82 -11.62
C ASP A 39 -14.75 -1.89 -11.30
N PHE A 40 -14.69 -2.45 -10.09
CA PHE A 40 -15.72 -3.38 -9.59
C PHE A 40 -17.09 -2.70 -9.49
N LYS A 41 -17.15 -1.48 -8.93
CA LYS A 41 -18.40 -0.70 -8.87
C LYS A 41 -19.00 -0.50 -10.25
N ARG A 42 -18.19 -0.09 -11.24
CA ARG A 42 -18.65 0.12 -12.61
C ARG A 42 -19.25 -1.16 -13.20
N ILE A 43 -18.58 -2.30 -13.05
CA ILE A 43 -19.12 -3.59 -13.51
C ILE A 43 -20.47 -3.90 -12.87
N ILE A 44 -20.59 -3.69 -11.56
CA ILE A 44 -21.82 -3.96 -10.81
C ILE A 44 -22.94 -3.05 -11.31
N ASP A 45 -22.68 -1.74 -11.40
CA ASP A 45 -23.67 -0.74 -11.83
C ASP A 45 -24.11 -0.95 -13.29
N ASP A 46 -23.15 -1.22 -14.19
CA ASP A 46 -23.41 -1.49 -15.59
C ASP A 46 -24.28 -2.75 -15.75
N TRP A 47 -24.00 -3.81 -14.97
CA TRP A 47 -24.78 -5.06 -15.03
C TRP A 47 -26.19 -4.88 -14.44
N MET A 48 -26.29 -4.21 -13.29
CA MET A 48 -27.58 -3.96 -12.63
C MET A 48 -28.48 -3.05 -13.47
N SER A 49 -27.93 -2.03 -14.13
CA SER A 49 -28.71 -1.11 -14.98
C SER A 49 -29.19 -1.73 -16.28
N GLN A 50 -28.54 -2.79 -16.77
CA GLN A 50 -28.89 -3.46 -18.03
C GLN A 50 -29.66 -4.77 -17.84
N THR A 51 -29.68 -5.32 -16.62
CA THR A 51 -30.54 -6.47 -16.29
C THR A 51 -32.00 -5.99 -16.27
N PRO A 52 -32.92 -6.63 -17.01
CA PRO A 52 -34.34 -6.27 -16.97
C PRO A 52 -34.92 -6.38 -15.56
N ASN A 53 -35.84 -5.48 -15.19
CA ASN A 53 -36.39 -5.39 -13.82
C ASN A 53 -37.04 -6.68 -13.30
N ASP A 54 -37.62 -7.48 -14.18
CA ASP A 54 -38.31 -8.74 -13.83
C ASP A 54 -37.38 -9.97 -13.88
N GLU A 55 -36.09 -9.75 -14.14
CA GLU A 55 -35.07 -10.79 -14.28
C GLU A 55 -34.05 -10.75 -13.14
N SER A 56 -33.37 -11.87 -12.90
CA SER A 56 -32.36 -11.97 -11.85
C SER A 56 -30.95 -11.68 -12.38
N PRO A 57 -30.21 -10.70 -11.82
CA PRO A 57 -28.80 -10.54 -12.17
C PRO A 57 -28.01 -11.77 -11.73
N ASN A 58 -26.87 -12.02 -12.37
CA ASN A 58 -25.96 -13.09 -11.96
C ASN A 58 -24.51 -12.61 -11.92
N TRP A 59 -23.71 -13.31 -11.14
CA TRP A 59 -22.31 -12.99 -10.90
C TRP A 59 -21.50 -14.26 -11.07
N VAL A 60 -20.43 -14.17 -11.87
CA VAL A 60 -19.52 -15.29 -12.13
C VAL A 60 -18.11 -14.82 -11.85
N MET A 61 -17.51 -15.36 -10.79
CA MET A 61 -16.13 -15.00 -10.41
C MET A 61 -15.09 -15.93 -11.05
N GLY A 62 -15.43 -17.21 -11.21
CA GLY A 62 -14.59 -18.24 -11.82
C GLY A 62 -15.34 -19.10 -12.81
N ASN A 63 -14.60 -19.72 -13.73
CA ASN A 63 -15.14 -20.69 -14.68
C ASN A 63 -14.07 -21.65 -15.22
N HIS A 64 -14.46 -22.51 -16.15
CA HIS A 64 -13.60 -23.52 -16.75
C HIS A 64 -12.71 -23.01 -17.89
N ASP A 65 -12.80 -21.74 -18.29
CA ASP A 65 -12.04 -21.18 -19.41
C ASP A 65 -10.94 -20.19 -18.99
N LYS A 66 -10.99 -19.71 -17.75
CA LYS A 66 -10.08 -18.69 -17.22
C LYS A 66 -9.49 -19.14 -15.90
N SER A 67 -8.32 -18.60 -15.58
CA SER A 67 -7.61 -18.85 -14.32
C SER A 67 -8.54 -18.75 -13.11
N ARG A 68 -8.36 -19.64 -12.14
CA ARG A 68 -9.15 -19.69 -10.90
C ARG A 68 -9.07 -18.36 -10.15
N THR A 69 -10.14 -18.01 -9.45
CA THR A 69 -10.29 -16.75 -8.71
C THR A 69 -9.14 -16.49 -7.74
N ALA A 70 -8.77 -17.47 -6.91
CA ALA A 70 -7.68 -17.33 -5.95
C ALA A 70 -6.28 -17.16 -6.62
N SER A 71 -6.11 -17.65 -7.86
CA SER A 71 -4.90 -17.42 -8.65
C SER A 71 -4.88 -16.08 -9.39
N ARG A 72 -6.06 -15.56 -9.77
CA ARG A 72 -6.21 -14.22 -10.35
C ARG A 72 -6.09 -13.12 -9.30
N TYR A 73 -6.43 -13.42 -8.05
CA TYR A 73 -6.40 -12.50 -6.92
C TYR A 73 -5.60 -13.10 -5.75
N PRO A 74 -4.26 -13.19 -5.86
CA PRO A 74 -3.42 -13.78 -4.81
C PRO A 74 -3.66 -13.08 -3.46
N GLY A 75 -3.92 -13.86 -2.41
CA GLY A 75 -4.19 -13.35 -1.06
C GLY A 75 -5.56 -12.69 -0.87
N ARG A 76 -6.42 -12.66 -1.90
CA ARG A 76 -7.74 -12.00 -1.85
C ARG A 76 -8.92 -12.92 -2.19
N GLY A 77 -8.72 -14.23 -2.15
CA GLY A 77 -9.75 -15.22 -2.51
C GLY A 77 -11.04 -15.07 -1.71
N ASP A 78 -10.94 -14.90 -0.38
CA ASP A 78 -12.09 -14.71 0.51
C ASP A 78 -12.88 -13.44 0.14
N GLN A 79 -12.19 -12.33 -0.08
CA GLN A 79 -12.81 -11.05 -0.41
C GLN A 79 -13.57 -11.10 -1.75
N MET A 80 -13.06 -11.84 -2.73
CA MET A 80 -13.75 -12.01 -4.02
C MET A 80 -15.03 -12.82 -3.88
N ILE A 81 -15.01 -13.90 -3.10
CA ILE A 81 -16.21 -14.70 -2.82
C ILE A 81 -17.21 -13.91 -1.97
N MET A 82 -16.74 -13.15 -0.98
CA MET A 82 -17.58 -12.24 -0.21
C MET A 82 -18.31 -11.28 -1.13
N LEU A 83 -17.60 -10.63 -2.07
CA LEU A 83 -18.21 -9.73 -3.05
C LEU A 83 -19.30 -10.42 -3.87
N GLU A 84 -19.01 -11.59 -4.44
CA GLU A 84 -20.00 -12.35 -5.21
C GLU A 84 -21.24 -12.71 -4.36
N MET A 85 -21.02 -13.18 -3.14
CA MET A 85 -22.07 -13.70 -2.25
C MET A 85 -22.94 -12.62 -1.60
N ILE A 86 -22.53 -11.36 -1.60
CA ILE A 86 -23.35 -10.24 -1.08
C ILE A 86 -24.12 -9.48 -2.18
N LEU A 87 -23.79 -9.70 -3.46
CA LEU A 87 -24.50 -9.05 -4.56
C LEU A 87 -25.87 -9.72 -4.81
N PRO A 88 -26.91 -8.96 -5.22
CA PRO A 88 -28.26 -9.48 -5.42
C PRO A 88 -28.33 -10.52 -6.56
N GLY A 89 -29.36 -11.35 -6.59
CA GLY A 89 -29.61 -12.30 -7.67
C GLY A 89 -28.90 -13.65 -7.51
N ILE A 90 -28.20 -14.13 -8.53
CA ILE A 90 -27.62 -15.48 -8.59
C ILE A 90 -26.09 -15.41 -8.48
N ALA A 91 -25.51 -16.06 -7.47
CA ALA A 91 -24.07 -16.29 -7.37
C ALA A 91 -23.71 -17.62 -8.03
N VAL A 92 -22.64 -17.66 -8.83
CA VAL A 92 -22.26 -18.83 -9.64
C VAL A 92 -20.87 -19.31 -9.22
N THR A 93 -20.86 -20.34 -8.38
CA THR A 93 -19.61 -20.96 -7.91
C THR A 93 -19.11 -22.01 -8.90
N TYR A 94 -17.88 -21.83 -9.37
CA TYR A 94 -17.13 -22.83 -10.11
C TYR A 94 -16.36 -23.76 -9.16
N ASN A 95 -16.29 -25.03 -9.52
CA ASN A 95 -15.68 -26.08 -8.70
C ASN A 95 -14.27 -25.68 -8.21
N GLY A 96 -14.07 -25.73 -6.90
CA GLY A 96 -12.79 -25.40 -6.25
C GLY A 96 -12.76 -24.00 -5.66
N GLU A 97 -13.65 -23.10 -6.05
CA GLU A 97 -13.76 -21.79 -5.43
C GLU A 97 -14.16 -21.90 -3.95
N GLU A 98 -15.01 -22.85 -3.57
CA GLU A 98 -15.44 -23.06 -2.19
C GLU A 98 -14.31 -23.43 -1.21
N ILE A 99 -13.13 -23.80 -1.72
CA ILE A 99 -11.93 -24.07 -0.91
C ILE A 99 -10.72 -23.23 -1.37
N GLY A 100 -10.90 -22.30 -2.31
CA GLY A 100 -9.83 -21.41 -2.78
C GLY A 100 -8.77 -22.10 -3.64
N MET A 101 -9.14 -23.11 -4.45
CA MET A 101 -8.21 -23.81 -5.33
C MET A 101 -7.43 -22.87 -6.25
N LEU A 102 -6.16 -23.21 -6.49
CA LEU A 102 -5.24 -22.49 -7.37
C LEU A 102 -5.08 -23.20 -8.72
N ASP A 103 -4.67 -22.44 -9.73
CA ASP A 103 -4.28 -22.97 -11.04
C ASP A 103 -3.08 -23.91 -10.90
N LYS A 104 -3.13 -25.07 -11.57
CA LYS A 104 -1.93 -25.89 -11.80
C LYS A 104 -1.21 -25.43 -13.07
N ARG A 105 -0.21 -24.57 -12.94
CA ARG A 105 0.44 -23.91 -14.10
C ARG A 105 1.49 -24.76 -14.80
N ASP A 106 1.97 -25.80 -14.14
CA ASP A 106 3.07 -26.68 -14.52
C ASP A 106 2.59 -28.01 -15.15
N ILE A 107 1.41 -28.03 -15.79
CA ILE A 107 0.93 -29.20 -16.53
C ILE A 107 1.87 -29.45 -17.72
N SER A 108 2.36 -30.68 -17.86
CA SER A 108 3.31 -31.06 -18.90
C SER A 108 2.64 -31.12 -20.29
N TRP A 109 3.45 -31.14 -21.35
CA TRP A 109 2.95 -31.34 -22.71
C TRP A 109 2.31 -32.72 -22.87
N GLU A 110 2.85 -33.72 -22.18
CA GLU A 110 2.36 -35.08 -22.21
C GLU A 110 1.03 -35.24 -21.45
N ASP A 111 0.76 -34.35 -20.50
CA ASP A 111 -0.46 -34.35 -19.69
C ASP A 111 -1.56 -33.40 -20.20
N THR A 112 -1.25 -32.46 -21.10
CA THR A 112 -2.26 -31.50 -21.59
C THR A 112 -3.36 -32.22 -22.38
N GLN A 113 -4.61 -31.87 -22.09
CA GLN A 113 -5.80 -32.46 -22.73
C GLN A 113 -6.64 -31.41 -23.45
N ASP A 114 -6.38 -30.11 -23.24
CA ASP A 114 -7.11 -29.03 -23.91
C ASP A 114 -6.84 -29.05 -25.42
N PRO A 115 -7.87 -29.23 -26.28
CA PRO A 115 -7.68 -29.19 -27.72
C PRO A 115 -6.99 -27.92 -28.22
N GLN A 116 -7.20 -26.77 -27.57
CA GLN A 116 -6.51 -25.52 -27.94
C GLN A 116 -5.00 -25.62 -27.70
N ALA A 117 -4.60 -26.23 -26.60
CA ALA A 117 -3.21 -26.44 -26.23
C ALA A 117 -2.55 -27.48 -27.15
N CYS A 118 -3.23 -28.61 -27.39
CA CYS A 118 -2.75 -29.66 -28.29
C CYS A 118 -2.53 -29.13 -29.71
N ASN A 119 -3.47 -28.34 -30.24
CA ASN A 119 -3.36 -27.75 -31.58
C ASN A 119 -2.26 -26.68 -31.67
N ALA A 120 -1.91 -26.02 -30.56
CA ALA A 120 -0.85 -25.01 -30.53
C ALA A 120 0.56 -25.61 -30.62
N GLY A 121 0.71 -26.90 -30.30
CA GLY A 121 1.98 -27.60 -30.29
C GLY A 121 2.81 -27.38 -29.01
N LYS A 122 3.85 -28.20 -28.86
CA LYS A 122 4.69 -28.31 -27.65
C LYS A 122 5.34 -26.99 -27.20
N ASP A 123 5.60 -26.08 -28.14
CA ASP A 123 6.27 -24.81 -27.82
C ASP A 123 5.30 -23.73 -27.33
N LYS A 124 3.98 -23.89 -27.52
CA LYS A 124 2.98 -22.84 -27.25
C LYS A 124 1.81 -23.29 -26.39
N TYR A 125 1.67 -24.59 -26.09
CA TYR A 125 0.53 -25.16 -25.38
C TYR A 125 0.23 -24.45 -24.05
N GLN A 126 1.26 -24.12 -23.26
CA GLN A 126 1.08 -23.49 -21.93
C GLN A 126 0.37 -22.14 -22.00
N ASN A 127 0.59 -21.38 -23.07
CA ASN A 127 -0.01 -20.05 -23.24
C ASN A 127 -1.50 -20.13 -23.59
N LEU A 128 -1.94 -21.22 -24.20
CA LEU A 128 -3.30 -21.41 -24.70
C LEU A 128 -4.12 -22.43 -23.90
N SER A 129 -3.47 -23.22 -23.05
CA SER A 129 -4.14 -24.25 -22.26
C SER A 129 -5.04 -23.67 -21.17
N ARG A 130 -6.25 -24.22 -21.09
CA ARG A 130 -7.21 -24.04 -20.00
C ARG A 130 -7.18 -25.18 -18.99
N ASP A 131 -6.30 -26.16 -19.16
CA ASP A 131 -6.20 -27.32 -18.26
C ASP A 131 -5.86 -26.91 -16.83
N ARG A 132 -5.06 -25.85 -16.67
CA ARG A 132 -4.61 -25.32 -15.38
C ARG A 132 -5.74 -25.02 -14.40
N ASN A 133 -6.91 -24.62 -14.90
CA ASN A 133 -8.10 -24.26 -14.13
C ASN A 133 -9.21 -25.32 -14.23
N ARG A 134 -8.93 -26.48 -14.83
CA ARG A 134 -9.85 -27.63 -14.97
C ARG A 134 -9.40 -28.86 -14.15
N THR A 135 -8.39 -28.69 -13.30
CA THR A 135 -7.85 -29.75 -12.48
C THR A 135 -8.89 -30.36 -11.53
N PRO A 136 -8.76 -31.64 -11.16
CA PRO A 136 -9.70 -32.30 -10.28
C PRO A 136 -9.80 -31.62 -8.91
N PHE A 137 -10.99 -31.70 -8.30
CA PHE A 137 -11.25 -31.14 -6.98
C PHE A 137 -10.42 -31.81 -5.87
N GLN A 138 -10.02 -31.01 -4.87
CA GLN A 138 -9.14 -31.43 -3.79
C GLN A 138 -9.94 -31.82 -2.54
N TRP A 139 -10.41 -33.07 -2.49
CA TRP A 139 -11.23 -33.58 -1.38
C TRP A 139 -10.44 -33.76 -0.09
N ASP A 140 -9.28 -34.43 -0.18
CA ASP A 140 -8.43 -34.74 0.97
C ASP A 140 -6.96 -34.90 0.56
N ALA A 141 -6.09 -35.27 1.51
CA ALA A 141 -4.65 -35.46 1.29
C ALA A 141 -4.27 -36.87 0.79
N THR A 142 -5.23 -37.71 0.41
CA THR A 142 -4.96 -39.04 -0.14
C THR A 142 -4.64 -38.98 -1.64
N LYS A 143 -4.24 -40.11 -2.23
CA LYS A 143 -3.85 -40.22 -3.65
C LYS A 143 -4.85 -39.51 -4.56
N ASN A 144 -4.32 -38.70 -5.49
CA ASN A 144 -5.09 -37.84 -6.39
C ASN A 144 -6.12 -36.96 -5.67
N ALA A 145 -5.74 -36.41 -4.51
CA ALA A 145 -6.57 -35.54 -3.69
C ALA A 145 -7.93 -36.13 -3.27
N GLY A 146 -8.02 -37.46 -3.14
CA GLY A 146 -9.28 -38.18 -2.89
C GLY A 146 -10.24 -38.23 -4.09
N PHE A 147 -9.87 -37.65 -5.24
CA PHE A 147 -10.71 -37.62 -6.45
C PHE A 147 -10.74 -38.98 -7.17
N SER A 148 -9.63 -39.72 -7.16
CA SER A 148 -9.52 -41.00 -7.85
C SER A 148 -8.50 -41.93 -7.21
N LYS A 149 -8.76 -43.24 -7.22
CA LYS A 149 -7.80 -44.27 -6.80
C LYS A 149 -6.85 -44.72 -7.92
N ALA A 150 -7.11 -44.30 -9.17
CA ALA A 150 -6.32 -44.66 -10.35
C ALA A 150 -4.85 -44.21 -10.22
N ASN A 151 -3.97 -44.73 -11.08
CA ASN A 151 -2.56 -44.34 -11.08
C ASN A 151 -2.33 -42.93 -11.61
N HIS A 152 -3.21 -42.45 -12.50
CA HIS A 152 -3.24 -41.08 -13.00
C HIS A 152 -4.70 -40.65 -13.18
N THR A 153 -4.93 -39.34 -13.18
CA THR A 153 -6.20 -38.69 -13.52
C THR A 153 -6.13 -38.11 -14.93
N TRP A 154 -7.29 -37.75 -15.51
CA TRP A 154 -7.36 -37.13 -16.84
C TRP A 154 -6.53 -35.84 -16.94
N LEU A 155 -6.55 -35.03 -15.87
CA LEU A 155 -5.62 -33.94 -15.64
C LEU A 155 -4.95 -34.14 -14.29
N PRO A 156 -3.65 -33.80 -14.14
CA PRO A 156 -2.96 -33.95 -12.87
C PRO A 156 -3.55 -33.04 -11.79
N VAL A 157 -3.57 -33.53 -10.55
CA VAL A 157 -3.97 -32.72 -9.38
C VAL A 157 -2.87 -31.73 -9.01
N HIS A 158 -3.25 -30.58 -8.45
CA HIS A 158 -2.27 -29.61 -7.95
C HIS A 158 -1.61 -30.17 -6.68
N GLU A 159 -0.28 -30.19 -6.64
CA GLU A 159 0.54 -30.70 -5.55
C GLU A 159 0.24 -30.08 -4.17
N ASN A 160 -0.35 -28.89 -4.14
CA ASN A 160 -0.80 -28.27 -2.89
C ASN A 160 -1.99 -29.00 -2.24
N TYR A 161 -2.61 -30.00 -2.87
CA TYR A 161 -3.77 -30.72 -2.34
C TYR A 161 -3.54 -31.33 -0.96
N ILE A 162 -2.28 -31.58 -0.58
CA ILE A 162 -1.93 -32.08 0.75
C ILE A 162 -2.28 -31.04 1.83
N GLU A 163 -2.14 -29.75 1.53
CA GLU A 163 -2.41 -28.64 2.44
C GLU A 163 -3.75 -27.94 2.17
N LEU A 164 -4.04 -27.67 0.90
CA LEU A 164 -5.28 -27.05 0.45
C LEU A 164 -6.26 -28.14 0.02
N ASN A 165 -7.09 -28.63 0.94
CA ASN A 165 -8.16 -29.57 0.62
C ASN A 165 -9.35 -29.40 1.55
N LEU A 166 -10.50 -29.92 1.12
CA LEU A 166 -11.75 -29.79 1.86
C LEU A 166 -11.69 -30.43 3.25
N ALA A 167 -11.10 -31.62 3.38
CA ALA A 167 -11.02 -32.33 4.66
C ALA A 167 -10.26 -31.50 5.72
N LYS A 168 -9.11 -30.93 5.37
CA LYS A 168 -8.34 -30.02 6.23
C LYS A 168 -9.11 -28.74 6.55
N GLN A 169 -9.74 -28.12 5.55
CA GLN A 169 -10.48 -26.87 5.78
C GLN A 169 -11.73 -27.04 6.64
N LYS A 170 -12.36 -28.22 6.66
CA LYS A 170 -13.49 -28.52 7.55
C LYS A 170 -13.08 -28.55 9.02
N ILE A 171 -11.89 -29.07 9.34
CA ILE A 171 -11.40 -29.20 10.73
C ILE A 171 -10.67 -27.95 11.24
N ALA A 172 -10.09 -27.14 10.35
CA ALA A 172 -9.38 -25.90 10.72
C ALA A 172 -10.32 -24.92 11.42
N ASN A 173 -9.85 -24.17 12.44
CA ASN A 173 -10.68 -23.20 13.17
C ASN A 173 -11.29 -22.16 12.24
N GLU A 174 -10.45 -21.57 11.38
CA GLU A 174 -10.83 -20.66 10.30
C GLU A 174 -10.36 -21.23 8.97
N SER A 175 -11.18 -21.10 7.93
CA SER A 175 -10.84 -21.55 6.58
C SER A 175 -11.71 -20.89 5.54
N HIS A 176 -11.22 -20.88 4.30
CA HIS A 176 -11.95 -20.40 3.14
C HIS A 176 -13.32 -21.09 3.00
N TYR A 177 -13.37 -22.42 3.17
CA TYR A 177 -14.62 -23.18 3.21
C TYR A 177 -15.60 -22.72 4.29
N LYS A 178 -15.12 -22.38 5.49
CA LYS A 178 -15.98 -21.87 6.56
C LYS A 178 -16.53 -20.49 6.24
N ILE A 179 -15.75 -19.62 5.60
CA ILE A 179 -16.21 -18.32 5.10
C ILE A 179 -17.28 -18.54 4.03
N TYR A 180 -16.97 -19.33 3.00
CA TYR A 180 -17.89 -19.66 1.91
C TYR A 180 -19.24 -20.22 2.42
N THR A 181 -19.21 -21.20 3.33
CA THR A 181 -20.44 -21.79 3.88
C THR A 181 -21.21 -20.83 4.81
N SER A 182 -20.52 -19.90 5.48
CA SER A 182 -21.18 -18.86 6.28
C SER A 182 -21.86 -17.83 5.39
N LEU A 183 -21.23 -17.44 4.29
CA LEU A 183 -21.81 -16.54 3.29
C LEU A 183 -23.05 -17.14 2.62
N ILE A 184 -23.04 -18.44 2.29
CA ILE A 184 -24.24 -19.14 1.78
C ILE A 184 -25.38 -19.05 2.79
N LYS A 185 -25.11 -19.35 4.07
CA LYS A 185 -26.14 -19.27 5.12
C LYS A 185 -26.68 -17.85 5.26
N MET A 186 -25.81 -16.85 5.20
CA MET A 186 -26.18 -15.43 5.25
C MET A 186 -27.10 -15.08 4.07
N ARG A 187 -26.72 -15.43 2.84
CA ARG A 187 -27.53 -15.22 1.63
C ARG A 187 -28.91 -15.91 1.71
N GLN A 188 -28.99 -17.07 2.37
CA GLN A 188 -30.24 -17.82 2.57
C GLN A 188 -31.13 -17.29 3.70
N ARG A 189 -30.63 -16.42 4.58
CA ARG A 189 -31.35 -16.00 5.79
C ARG A 189 -31.59 -14.50 5.89
N GLU A 190 -30.67 -13.69 5.38
CA GLU A 190 -30.73 -12.24 5.50
C GLU A 190 -31.65 -11.65 4.44
N ALA A 191 -32.78 -11.08 4.86
CA ALA A 191 -33.75 -10.43 3.97
C ALA A 191 -33.10 -9.33 3.12
N ALA A 192 -32.10 -8.62 3.68
CA ALA A 192 -31.34 -7.60 2.97
C ALA A 192 -30.59 -8.16 1.73
N LEU A 193 -30.10 -9.40 1.79
CA LEU A 193 -29.40 -10.03 0.66
C LEU A 193 -30.37 -10.70 -0.33
N GLN A 194 -31.56 -11.08 0.13
CA GLN A 194 -32.57 -11.74 -0.71
C GLN A 194 -33.42 -10.76 -1.51
N GLN A 195 -33.78 -9.63 -0.89
CA GLN A 195 -34.81 -8.71 -1.39
C GLN A 195 -34.40 -7.24 -1.28
N GLY A 196 -33.25 -6.95 -0.66
CA GLY A 196 -32.79 -5.58 -0.48
C GLY A 196 -32.39 -4.90 -1.80
N ASN A 197 -32.56 -3.58 -1.83
CA ASN A 197 -32.02 -2.77 -2.92
C ASN A 197 -30.50 -2.69 -2.79
N LEU A 198 -29.81 -2.79 -3.93
CA LEU A 198 -28.37 -2.58 -4.00
C LEU A 198 -28.06 -1.10 -4.23
N THR A 199 -27.23 -0.52 -3.36
CA THR A 199 -26.52 0.73 -3.63
C THR A 199 -25.03 0.48 -3.47
N THR A 200 -24.27 0.70 -4.53
CA THR A 200 -22.81 0.58 -4.50
C THR A 200 -22.18 1.95 -4.33
N LEU A 201 -21.15 2.04 -3.49
CA LEU A 201 -20.38 3.27 -3.28
C LEU A 201 -18.91 2.91 -3.21
N VAL A 202 -18.06 3.71 -3.87
CA VAL A 202 -16.64 3.71 -3.55
C VAL A 202 -16.48 4.60 -2.32
N GLN A 203 -16.19 4.01 -1.17
CA GLN A 203 -16.02 4.78 0.05
C GLN A 203 -14.79 5.67 -0.07
N ARG A 204 -14.98 6.95 0.24
CA ARG A 204 -13.92 7.97 0.31
C ARG A 204 -14.01 8.65 1.66
N ILE A 205 -12.88 9.08 2.21
CA ILE A 205 -12.81 9.74 3.53
C ILE A 205 -13.79 10.92 3.62
N THR A 206 -13.98 11.66 2.52
CA THR A 206 -14.93 12.79 2.42
C THR A 206 -16.34 12.48 2.91
N SER A 207 -16.88 11.28 2.62
CA SER A 207 -18.24 10.89 3.03
C SER A 207 -18.34 10.50 4.51
N LYS A 208 -17.19 10.34 5.18
CA LYS A 208 -17.09 9.98 6.60
C LYS A 208 -16.65 11.15 7.47
N LEU A 209 -16.38 12.33 6.92
CA LEU A 209 -15.93 13.48 7.72
C LEU A 209 -16.91 13.89 8.84
N SER A 210 -18.22 13.65 8.67
CA SER A 210 -19.19 13.92 9.75
C SER A 210 -18.94 13.07 10.99
N TYR A 211 -18.49 11.82 10.82
CA TYR A 211 -18.13 10.95 11.95
C TYR A 211 -17.03 11.56 12.82
N PHE A 212 -15.99 12.16 12.21
CA PHE A 212 -14.92 12.81 12.96
C PHE A 212 -15.48 13.98 13.79
N LYS A 213 -16.31 14.83 13.19
CA LYS A 213 -16.99 15.90 13.93
C LYS A 213 -17.85 15.36 15.08
N ASP A 214 -18.70 14.37 14.82
CA ASP A 214 -19.65 13.83 15.80
C ASP A 214 -18.95 13.13 16.98
N THR A 215 -17.74 12.61 16.76
CA THR A 215 -16.89 12.00 17.80
C THR A 215 -15.99 13.00 18.52
N GLY A 216 -15.99 14.27 18.12
CA GLY A 216 -15.14 15.31 18.70
C GLY A 216 -13.70 15.31 18.18
N ILE A 217 -13.40 14.58 17.10
CA ILE A 217 -12.09 14.62 16.43
C ILE A 217 -11.98 15.91 15.61
N ASN A 218 -11.00 16.74 15.95
CA ASN A 218 -10.81 18.07 15.38
C ASN A 218 -9.78 18.09 14.25
N ALA A 219 -8.92 17.08 14.16
CA ALA A 219 -7.85 17.01 13.17
C ALA A 219 -7.67 15.58 12.66
N ILE A 220 -7.37 15.46 11.37
CA ILE A 220 -6.97 14.20 10.73
C ILE A 220 -5.61 14.40 10.05
N SER A 221 -4.71 13.44 10.26
CA SER A 221 -3.46 13.34 9.50
C SER A 221 -3.62 12.25 8.46
N LEU A 222 -3.44 12.59 7.19
CA LEU A 222 -3.47 11.64 6.10
C LEU A 222 -2.05 11.16 5.83
N SER A 223 -1.81 9.84 5.89
CA SER A 223 -0.60 9.22 5.29
C SER A 223 -0.43 9.65 3.83
N PRO A 224 0.74 9.49 3.21
CA PRO A 224 1.00 10.04 1.89
C PRO A 224 -0.03 9.56 0.87
N ILE A 225 -0.66 10.53 0.23
CA ILE A 225 -1.68 10.33 -0.82
C ILE A 225 -1.16 10.71 -2.20
N CYS A 226 0.07 11.21 -2.29
CA CYS A 226 0.68 11.58 -3.56
C CYS A 226 0.98 10.34 -4.41
N SER A 227 1.06 10.52 -5.73
CA SER A 227 1.40 9.43 -6.65
C SER A 227 2.69 8.72 -6.22
N SER A 228 2.63 7.41 -6.03
CA SER A 228 3.76 6.61 -5.52
C SER A 228 4.05 5.38 -6.38
N SER A 229 5.27 4.85 -6.27
CA SER A 229 5.61 3.55 -6.81
C SER A 229 4.98 2.42 -5.99
N ASN A 230 5.31 1.17 -6.31
CA ASN A 230 4.89 0.02 -5.49
C ASN A 230 5.65 -0.08 -4.15
N LEU A 231 6.62 0.81 -3.90
CA LEU A 231 7.31 0.91 -2.62
C LEU A 231 6.56 1.88 -1.71
N GLU A 232 6.38 1.49 -0.44
CA GLU A 232 5.80 2.36 0.58
C GLU A 232 6.57 3.70 0.61
N TYR A 233 5.84 4.83 0.60
CA TYR A 233 6.41 6.18 0.68
C TYR A 233 7.33 6.59 -0.49
N GLY A 234 7.40 5.79 -1.58
CA GLY A 234 8.17 6.11 -2.78
C GLY A 234 7.45 7.08 -3.73
N ILE A 235 7.54 8.39 -3.47
CA ILE A 235 6.82 9.42 -4.24
C ILE A 235 7.36 9.54 -5.68
N ILE A 236 6.47 9.49 -6.67
CA ILE A 236 6.75 9.69 -8.12
C ILE A 236 6.33 11.08 -8.59
N ASP A 237 5.32 11.69 -7.97
CA ASP A 237 4.93 13.09 -8.18
C ASP A 237 4.45 13.69 -6.86
N TYR A 238 5.17 14.70 -6.36
CA TYR A 238 4.85 15.37 -5.10
C TYR A 238 3.61 16.26 -5.16
N THR A 239 3.11 16.57 -6.36
CA THR A 239 2.05 17.56 -6.61
C THR A 239 0.81 16.96 -7.28
N ASP A 240 0.72 15.64 -7.33
CA ASP A 240 -0.48 14.94 -7.82
C ASP A 240 -0.91 13.85 -6.84
N ILE A 241 -2.21 13.56 -6.83
CA ILE A 241 -2.82 12.53 -5.99
C ILE A 241 -2.68 11.18 -6.67
N ASP A 242 -2.32 10.13 -5.90
CA ASP A 242 -2.28 8.78 -6.45
C ASP A 242 -3.67 8.41 -6.99
N PRO A 243 -3.76 7.97 -8.25
CA PRO A 243 -5.02 7.59 -8.86
C PRO A 243 -5.81 6.51 -8.10
N ILE A 244 -5.21 5.76 -7.15
CA ILE A 244 -5.97 4.84 -6.28
C ILE A 244 -6.86 5.59 -5.28
N TYR A 245 -6.46 6.79 -4.84
CA TYR A 245 -7.19 7.59 -3.85
C TYR A 245 -8.17 8.57 -4.50
N GLY A 246 -7.89 9.01 -5.73
CA GLY A 246 -8.77 9.88 -6.49
C GLY A 246 -8.02 10.85 -7.39
N THR A 247 -8.59 12.03 -7.53
CA THR A 247 -8.00 13.16 -8.26
C THR A 247 -7.71 14.31 -7.30
N LEU A 248 -6.90 15.28 -7.74
CA LEU A 248 -6.69 16.52 -6.99
C LEU A 248 -8.01 17.26 -6.69
N GLU A 249 -9.00 17.20 -7.58
CA GLU A 249 -10.32 17.80 -7.35
C GLU A 249 -11.15 17.07 -6.29
N ASP A 250 -11.04 15.73 -6.21
CA ASP A 250 -11.62 14.95 -5.11
C ASP A 250 -11.01 15.38 -3.77
N PHE A 251 -9.70 15.62 -3.75
CA PHE A 251 -8.99 16.08 -2.56
C PHE A 251 -9.39 17.50 -2.14
N LYS A 252 -9.47 18.45 -3.07
CA LYS A 252 -10.02 19.79 -2.79
C LYS A 252 -11.47 19.74 -2.31
N ALA A 253 -12.27 18.77 -2.78
CA ALA A 253 -13.63 18.55 -2.27
C ALA A 253 -13.62 18.01 -0.83
N LEU A 254 -12.65 17.16 -0.47
CA LEU A 254 -12.41 16.72 0.91
C LEU A 254 -12.08 17.92 1.81
N LEU A 255 -11.11 18.76 1.43
CA LEU A 255 -10.69 19.93 2.22
C LEU A 255 -11.84 20.91 2.45
N ARG A 256 -12.58 21.28 1.39
CA ARG A 256 -13.77 22.14 1.50
C ARG A 256 -14.84 21.57 2.43
N ARG A 257 -15.01 20.24 2.46
CA ARG A 257 -15.96 19.59 3.36
C ARG A 257 -15.44 19.57 4.81
N ALA A 258 -14.15 19.32 5.00
CA ALA A 258 -13.51 19.29 6.31
C ALA A 258 -13.57 20.68 6.97
N GLN A 259 -13.25 21.74 6.21
CA GLN A 259 -13.39 23.13 6.63
C GLN A 259 -14.82 23.46 7.11
N LYS A 260 -15.86 23.07 6.34
CA LYS A 260 -17.28 23.26 6.74
C LYS A 260 -17.66 22.53 8.03
N LEU A 261 -16.93 21.49 8.39
CA LEU A 261 -17.16 20.70 9.60
C LEU A 261 -16.25 21.11 10.75
N GLY A 262 -15.29 22.01 10.53
CA GLY A 262 -14.28 22.39 11.52
C GLY A 262 -13.27 21.28 11.80
N VAL A 263 -12.99 20.42 10.81
CA VAL A 263 -11.99 19.36 10.89
C VAL A 263 -10.76 19.81 10.11
N ILE A 264 -9.63 19.89 10.80
CA ILE A 264 -8.30 20.22 10.27
C ILE A 264 -7.76 19.01 9.51
N VAL A 265 -7.17 19.22 8.34
CA VAL A 265 -6.55 18.17 7.54
C VAL A 265 -5.07 18.46 7.35
N VAL A 266 -4.25 17.51 7.79
CA VAL A 266 -2.78 17.57 7.72
C VAL A 266 -2.30 16.51 6.74
N LEU A 267 -1.37 16.87 5.86
CA LEU A 267 -0.78 15.97 4.88
C LEU A 267 0.58 15.44 5.35
N ASP A 268 0.81 14.14 5.20
CA ASP A 268 2.12 13.54 5.43
C ASP A 268 3.06 13.80 4.24
N LEU A 269 4.13 14.55 4.49
CA LEU A 269 5.16 14.95 3.54
C LEU A 269 6.37 14.05 3.70
N VAL A 270 6.89 13.53 2.59
CA VAL A 270 8.08 12.67 2.54
C VAL A 270 9.26 13.41 1.89
N PRO A 271 9.98 14.26 2.62
CA PRO A 271 10.99 15.12 2.02
C PRO A 271 12.33 14.43 1.79
N ASN A 272 12.65 13.36 2.53
CA ASN A 272 13.99 12.76 2.54
C ASN A 272 14.41 12.22 1.17
N HIS A 273 13.51 11.50 0.50
CA HIS A 273 13.78 10.74 -0.70
C HIS A 273 12.59 10.82 -1.66
N SER A 274 12.86 10.58 -2.95
CA SER A 274 11.82 10.28 -3.95
C SER A 274 11.86 8.79 -4.30
N SER A 275 10.89 8.28 -5.08
CA SER A 275 11.10 7.01 -5.77
C SER A 275 12.19 7.13 -6.83
N ASP A 276 12.87 6.02 -7.11
CA ASP A 276 13.73 5.87 -8.28
C ASP A 276 12.96 6.01 -9.61
N GLU A 277 11.65 5.78 -9.63
CA GLU A 277 10.77 6.05 -10.78
C GLU A 277 10.46 7.55 -10.96
N HIS A 278 10.78 8.41 -9.99
CA HIS A 278 10.54 9.85 -10.06
C HIS A 278 11.31 10.48 -11.24
N LEU A 279 10.67 11.43 -11.93
CA LEU A 279 11.24 12.11 -13.11
C LEU A 279 12.63 12.70 -12.84
N TRP A 280 12.82 13.24 -11.63
CA TRP A 280 14.10 13.79 -11.19
C TRP A 280 15.20 12.72 -11.22
N PHE A 281 14.99 11.56 -10.60
CA PHE A 281 16.00 10.49 -10.56
C PHE A 281 16.26 9.91 -11.94
N GLN A 282 15.21 9.67 -12.73
CA GLN A 282 15.33 9.19 -14.11
C GLN A 282 16.17 10.13 -14.98
N LYS A 283 15.98 11.45 -14.84
CA LYS A 283 16.83 12.45 -15.52
C LYS A 283 18.25 12.51 -14.96
N ALA A 284 18.43 12.29 -13.66
CA ALA A 284 19.75 12.20 -13.03
C ALA A 284 20.56 11.02 -13.60
N LEU A 285 19.93 9.84 -13.75
CA LEU A 285 20.52 8.65 -14.36
C LEU A 285 20.94 8.87 -15.83
N GLN A 286 20.23 9.75 -16.54
CA GLN A 286 20.57 10.18 -17.90
C GLN A 286 21.66 11.27 -17.94
N GLY A 287 22.19 11.69 -16.79
CA GLY A 287 23.26 12.69 -16.70
C GLY A 287 22.79 14.14 -16.80
N HIS A 288 21.48 14.40 -16.67
CA HIS A 288 20.96 15.77 -16.72
C HIS A 288 21.49 16.59 -15.53
N LYS A 289 22.27 17.65 -15.81
CA LYS A 289 23.04 18.41 -14.80
C LYS A 289 22.22 18.89 -13.60
N LYS A 290 21.04 19.50 -13.82
CA LYS A 290 20.13 19.96 -12.75
C LYS A 290 19.76 18.81 -11.81
N TYR A 291 19.10 17.79 -12.34
CA TYR A 291 18.57 16.67 -11.54
C TYR A 291 19.67 15.75 -11.00
N LYS A 292 20.84 15.67 -11.64
CA LYS A 292 21.99 14.99 -11.04
C LYS A 292 22.36 15.63 -9.69
N GLY A 293 22.28 16.95 -9.59
CA GLY A 293 22.49 17.65 -8.32
C GLY A 293 21.38 17.48 -7.29
N TYR A 294 20.24 16.87 -7.64
CA TYR A 294 19.11 16.67 -6.71
C TYR A 294 19.32 15.46 -5.81
N TYR A 295 20.28 14.59 -6.12
CA TYR A 295 20.59 13.39 -5.36
C TYR A 295 22.04 13.38 -4.94
N ILE A 296 22.37 12.55 -3.97
CA ILE A 296 23.72 12.44 -3.43
C ILE A 296 24.48 11.37 -4.22
N TRP A 297 25.54 11.77 -4.91
CA TRP A 297 26.39 10.89 -5.71
C TRP A 297 27.83 10.92 -5.20
N ALA A 298 28.46 9.75 -5.13
CA ALA A 298 29.85 9.63 -4.69
C ALA A 298 30.62 8.56 -5.47
N GLU A 299 31.94 8.72 -5.53
CA GLU A 299 32.83 7.66 -6.01
C GLU A 299 33.05 6.62 -4.90
N GLY A 300 33.31 5.37 -5.29
CA GLY A 300 33.63 4.32 -4.31
C GLY A 300 34.94 4.61 -3.58
N LYS A 301 35.05 4.16 -2.33
CA LYS A 301 36.27 4.34 -1.51
C LYS A 301 37.52 3.82 -2.20
N ASN A 302 37.36 2.71 -2.92
CA ASN A 302 38.36 2.14 -3.80
C ASN A 302 37.93 2.39 -5.25
N LYS A 303 38.88 2.70 -6.15
CA LYS A 303 38.63 2.90 -7.60
C LYS A 303 38.18 1.62 -8.34
N ASP A 304 37.84 0.56 -7.59
CA ASP A 304 37.44 -0.75 -8.11
C ASP A 304 35.93 -0.86 -8.40
N ASN A 305 35.15 0.17 -8.07
CA ASN A 305 33.68 0.22 -8.20
C ASN A 305 32.95 -0.93 -7.48
N LYS A 306 33.62 -1.59 -6.54
CA LYS A 306 33.05 -2.68 -5.72
C LYS A 306 32.84 -2.26 -4.27
N THR A 307 33.57 -1.23 -3.85
CA THR A 307 33.50 -0.73 -2.48
C THR A 307 32.67 0.56 -2.44
N PRO A 308 31.64 0.66 -1.59
CA PRO A 308 30.89 1.91 -1.42
C PRO A 308 31.80 3.04 -0.91
N PRO A 309 31.34 4.31 -0.96
CA PRO A 309 32.12 5.47 -0.53
C PRO A 309 32.57 5.41 0.93
N ASN A 310 31.72 4.85 1.79
CA ASN A 310 31.95 4.68 3.23
C ASN A 310 31.17 3.46 3.76
N ASN A 311 31.19 3.25 5.07
CA ASN A 311 30.56 2.12 5.73
C ASN A 311 29.08 2.30 6.11
N TRP A 312 28.39 3.36 5.65
CA TRP A 312 27.00 3.62 6.05
C TRP A 312 26.05 2.47 5.68
N ILE A 313 25.13 2.17 6.59
CA ILE A 313 24.18 1.05 6.51
C ILE A 313 22.77 1.60 6.34
N SER A 314 21.99 1.01 5.43
CA SER A 314 20.58 1.32 5.22
C SER A 314 19.74 0.84 6.41
N ILE A 315 18.65 1.55 6.72
CA ILE A 315 17.62 1.13 7.68
C ILE A 315 17.05 -0.25 7.32
N SER A 316 17.00 -0.59 6.02
CA SER A 316 16.56 -1.90 5.53
C SER A 316 17.64 -3.00 5.62
N GLY A 317 18.83 -2.65 6.11
CA GLY A 317 20.00 -3.52 6.18
C GLY A 317 20.86 -3.49 4.91
N GLY A 318 22.15 -3.78 5.09
CA GLY A 318 23.16 -3.69 4.03
C GLY A 318 23.61 -2.26 3.71
N PRO A 319 24.47 -2.06 2.69
CA PRO A 319 25.03 -0.75 2.38
C PRO A 319 23.95 0.28 2.04
N ALA A 320 24.09 1.52 2.54
CA ALA A 320 23.25 2.67 2.18
C ALA A 320 23.56 3.24 0.78
N TRP A 321 24.31 2.50 -0.04
CA TRP A 321 24.83 2.97 -1.32
C TRP A 321 24.60 1.93 -2.40
N THR A 322 24.06 2.37 -3.53
CA THR A 322 23.88 1.54 -4.72
C THR A 322 24.68 2.07 -5.91
N TYR A 323 25.44 1.20 -6.55
CA TYR A 323 26.31 1.56 -7.66
C TYR A 323 25.54 1.63 -9.00
N VAL A 324 25.72 2.73 -9.72
CA VAL A 324 25.14 2.95 -11.05
C VAL A 324 26.23 2.88 -12.11
N LYS A 325 26.23 1.77 -12.86
CA LYS A 325 27.26 1.44 -13.86
C LYS A 325 27.40 2.49 -14.97
N SER A 326 26.29 3.08 -15.43
CA SER A 326 26.30 4.10 -16.50
C SER A 326 26.99 5.39 -16.08
N LEU A 327 26.86 5.76 -14.81
CA LEU A 327 27.45 6.99 -14.24
C LEU A 327 28.80 6.75 -13.56
N LYS A 328 29.16 5.49 -13.29
CA LYS A 328 30.34 5.09 -12.52
C LYS A 328 30.39 5.74 -11.13
N GLN A 329 29.23 5.85 -10.49
CA GLN A 329 29.06 6.46 -9.18
C GLN A 329 28.06 5.66 -8.35
N TRP A 330 28.14 5.81 -7.03
CA TRP A 330 27.15 5.34 -6.08
C TRP A 330 26.16 6.46 -5.79
N TYR A 331 24.89 6.13 -5.58
CA TYR A 331 23.93 7.06 -4.98
C TYR A 331 23.55 6.59 -3.57
N LEU A 332 23.24 7.56 -2.70
CA LEU A 332 22.80 7.31 -1.34
C LEU A 332 21.31 6.92 -1.29
N HIS A 333 20.99 5.99 -0.41
CA HIS A 333 19.64 5.70 0.04
C HIS A 333 19.67 5.29 1.52
N GLN A 334 19.03 6.06 2.41
CA GLN A 334 18.95 5.71 3.83
C GLN A 334 18.01 4.51 4.05
N TYR A 335 17.00 4.40 3.20
CA TYR A 335 16.07 3.28 3.13
C TYR A 335 16.51 2.29 2.04
N GLY A 336 15.61 1.81 1.20
CA GLY A 336 15.92 0.89 0.11
C GLY A 336 16.46 1.58 -1.15
N PRO A 337 17.10 0.84 -2.07
CA PRO A 337 17.64 1.39 -3.32
C PRO A 337 16.58 2.05 -4.21
N GLY A 338 15.31 1.64 -4.12
CA GLY A 338 14.22 2.31 -4.84
C GLY A 338 13.79 3.67 -4.25
N LEU A 339 14.44 4.12 -3.16
CA LEU A 339 14.17 5.37 -2.45
C LEU A 339 15.45 6.23 -2.37
N PRO A 340 15.98 6.73 -3.50
CA PRO A 340 17.18 7.56 -3.53
C PRO A 340 17.00 8.88 -2.76
N ASP A 341 17.97 9.20 -1.91
CA ASP A 341 17.93 10.36 -1.03
C ASP A 341 18.19 11.67 -1.78
N LEU A 342 17.38 12.68 -1.44
CA LEU A 342 17.48 14.02 -2.00
C LEU A 342 18.59 14.82 -1.31
N ASN A 343 19.33 15.58 -2.11
CA ASN A 343 20.49 16.34 -1.65
C ASN A 343 20.10 17.73 -1.14
N TYR A 344 19.78 17.85 0.15
CA TYR A 344 19.44 19.14 0.77
C TYR A 344 20.63 20.11 0.92
N SER A 345 21.87 19.69 0.64
CA SER A 345 22.97 20.65 0.48
C SER A 345 22.88 21.45 -0.82
N ASN A 346 21.98 21.08 -1.73
CA ASN A 346 21.66 21.83 -2.94
C ASN A 346 20.45 22.75 -2.69
N SER A 347 20.66 24.06 -2.76
CA SER A 347 19.58 25.05 -2.56
C SER A 347 18.42 24.91 -3.56
N ALA A 348 18.67 24.33 -4.74
CA ALA A 348 17.60 24.03 -5.69
C ALA A 348 16.63 22.97 -5.15
N VAL A 349 17.10 21.98 -4.39
CA VAL A 349 16.23 20.96 -3.77
C VAL A 349 15.39 21.59 -2.66
N ILE A 350 16.01 22.43 -1.81
CA ILE A 350 15.30 23.20 -0.77
C ILE A 350 14.18 24.02 -1.41
N GLN A 351 14.47 24.72 -2.52
CA GLN A 351 13.49 25.55 -3.21
C GLN A 351 12.35 24.71 -3.83
N GLU A 352 12.64 23.56 -4.44
CA GLU A 352 11.57 22.70 -5.00
C GLU A 352 10.66 22.17 -3.89
N MET A 353 11.20 21.82 -2.73
CA MET A 353 10.40 21.38 -1.59
C MET A 353 9.55 22.49 -1.02
N GLN A 354 10.08 23.72 -0.95
CA GLN A 354 9.27 24.88 -0.60
C GLN A 354 8.15 25.11 -1.63
N ASN A 355 8.40 24.96 -2.93
CA ASN A 355 7.35 25.05 -3.95
C ASN A 355 6.27 23.95 -3.78
N ILE A 356 6.66 22.75 -3.35
CA ILE A 356 5.72 21.66 -3.03
C ILE A 356 4.87 22.03 -1.80
N LEU A 357 5.47 22.60 -0.76
CA LEU A 357 4.73 23.14 0.38
C LEU A 357 3.70 24.18 -0.08
N THR A 358 4.12 25.17 -0.87
CA THR A 358 3.22 26.20 -1.45
C THR A 358 2.07 25.56 -2.22
N PHE A 359 2.36 24.60 -3.09
CA PHE A 359 1.34 23.93 -3.88
C PHE A 359 0.23 23.33 -3.01
N TRP A 360 0.60 22.62 -1.94
CA TRP A 360 -0.38 22.01 -1.04
C TRP A 360 -1.10 23.04 -0.17
N LEU A 361 -0.40 24.08 0.27
CA LEU A 361 -1.02 25.22 0.97
C LEU A 361 -2.08 25.91 0.10
N ASP A 362 -1.81 26.12 -1.19
CA ASP A 362 -2.75 26.69 -2.16
C ASP A 362 -4.00 25.80 -2.37
N THR A 363 -3.91 24.49 -2.10
CA THR A 363 -5.09 23.61 -2.14
C THR A 363 -6.01 23.78 -0.93
N GLY A 364 -5.53 24.42 0.15
CA GLY A 364 -6.24 24.63 1.40
C GLY A 364 -5.94 23.57 2.47
N ILE A 365 -4.75 22.96 2.46
CA ILE A 365 -4.31 22.10 3.57
C ILE A 365 -4.07 22.94 4.84
N ASP A 366 -4.23 22.33 6.01
CA ASP A 366 -4.05 23.01 7.29
C ASP A 366 -2.65 22.80 7.90
N GLY A 367 -1.81 21.99 7.26
CA GLY A 367 -0.45 21.75 7.71
C GLY A 367 0.16 20.45 7.19
N PHE A 368 1.34 20.14 7.71
CA PHE A 368 2.12 18.97 7.34
C PHE A 368 2.60 18.17 8.54
N ARG A 369 2.57 16.85 8.40
CA ARG A 369 3.41 15.92 9.14
C ARG A 369 4.64 15.66 8.27
N VAL A 370 5.83 15.72 8.83
CA VAL A 370 7.07 15.44 8.10
C VAL A 370 7.60 14.08 8.49
N ASP A 371 7.64 13.18 7.51
CA ASP A 371 8.20 11.85 7.61
C ASP A 371 9.73 11.87 7.60
N SER A 372 10.37 10.92 8.29
CA SER A 372 11.82 10.71 8.24
C SER A 372 12.66 11.94 8.61
N ALA A 373 12.18 12.79 9.53
CA ALA A 373 12.79 14.11 9.78
C ALA A 373 14.25 14.03 10.28
N ALA A 374 14.65 12.91 10.89
CA ALA A 374 16.03 12.72 11.35
C ALA A 374 17.07 12.55 10.22
N PHE A 375 16.65 12.24 8.99
CA PHE A 375 17.51 11.73 7.91
C PHE A 375 17.85 12.75 6.81
N ILE A 376 17.39 14.00 6.92
CA ILE A 376 17.45 14.98 5.81
C ILE A 376 18.86 15.37 5.34
N PHE A 377 19.84 15.37 6.26
CA PHE A 377 21.20 15.78 5.97
C PHE A 377 22.20 14.76 6.52
N GLU A 378 23.27 14.53 5.76
CA GLU A 378 24.42 13.72 6.16
C GLU A 378 25.73 14.52 6.22
N ASP A 379 26.78 13.87 6.72
CA ASP A 379 28.13 14.40 6.77
C ASP A 379 28.68 14.68 5.36
N LYS A 380 28.94 15.95 5.07
CA LYS A 380 29.49 16.41 3.78
C LYS A 380 30.86 15.79 3.44
N LYS A 381 31.60 15.29 4.44
CA LYS A 381 32.90 14.63 4.24
C LYS A 381 32.77 13.13 3.98
N LEU A 382 31.55 12.58 4.04
CA LEU A 382 31.24 11.17 3.83
C LEU A 382 32.10 10.24 4.70
N ARG A 383 32.38 10.63 5.96
CA ARG A 383 33.21 9.84 6.87
C ARG A 383 32.53 8.53 7.27
N ASP A 384 33.34 7.50 7.53
CA ASP A 384 32.84 6.25 8.12
C ASP A 384 32.24 6.52 9.50
N GLU A 385 31.11 5.88 9.79
CA GLU A 385 30.48 5.89 11.10
C GLU A 385 31.19 4.95 12.08
N PRO A 386 31.28 5.32 13.37
CA PRO A 386 31.85 4.47 14.38
C PRO A 386 30.91 3.30 14.71
N ARG A 387 31.50 2.21 15.22
CA ARG A 387 30.75 1.04 15.72
C ARG A 387 29.92 1.40 16.95
N SER A 388 28.68 0.93 17.00
CA SER A 388 27.83 1.03 18.22
C SER A 388 28.30 0.08 19.33
N ASN A 389 28.92 -1.05 18.96
CA ASN A 389 29.22 -2.19 19.82
C ASN A 389 27.97 -2.81 20.49
N ALA A 390 26.78 -2.62 19.90
CA ALA A 390 25.57 -3.28 20.34
C ALA A 390 25.69 -4.81 20.20
N THR A 391 25.19 -5.54 21.21
CA THR A 391 25.30 -7.00 21.27
C THR A 391 24.30 -7.65 20.33
N GLY A 392 24.76 -8.57 19.49
CA GLY A 392 23.90 -9.34 18.56
C GLY A 392 23.78 -8.73 17.16
N GLU A 393 24.26 -7.50 16.95
CA GLU A 393 24.25 -6.83 15.64
C GLU A 393 25.36 -7.36 14.71
N THR A 394 24.99 -7.70 13.49
CA THR A 394 25.90 -8.09 12.40
C THR A 394 26.29 -6.88 11.56
N PRO A 395 27.38 -6.93 10.75
CA PRO A 395 27.79 -5.81 9.90
C PRO A 395 26.76 -5.37 8.83
N GLN A 396 25.67 -6.11 8.69
CA GLN A 396 24.57 -5.79 7.79
C GLN A 396 23.42 -5.08 8.50
N ASP A 397 23.35 -5.16 9.84
CA ASP A 397 22.25 -4.61 10.62
C ASP A 397 22.47 -3.12 10.87
N TYR A 398 21.39 -2.33 10.78
CA TYR A 398 21.45 -0.88 10.96
C TYR A 398 22.08 -0.51 12.32
N GLY A 399 21.65 -1.19 13.39
CA GLY A 399 22.14 -0.99 14.76
C GLY A 399 23.63 -1.30 14.99
N TYR A 400 24.36 -1.81 13.98
CA TYR A 400 25.79 -2.06 14.02
C TYR A 400 26.64 -0.78 14.13
N LEU A 401 26.12 0.36 13.70
CA LEU A 401 26.82 1.64 13.70
C LEU A 401 26.16 2.63 14.65
N ASN A 402 26.92 3.64 15.05
CA ASN A 402 26.40 4.80 15.76
C ASN A 402 26.24 5.95 14.75
N HIS A 403 24.99 6.33 14.49
CA HIS A 403 24.59 7.10 13.31
C HIS A 403 24.82 8.61 13.40
N ILE A 404 26.01 9.02 13.84
CA ILE A 404 26.36 10.43 14.10
C ILE A 404 26.57 11.26 12.82
N TYR A 405 26.68 10.61 11.67
CA TYR A 405 26.96 11.27 10.38
C TYR A 405 25.80 11.16 9.40
N THR A 406 24.81 10.33 9.68
CA THR A 406 23.68 10.08 8.78
C THR A 406 22.33 10.52 9.36
N THR A 407 22.30 10.90 10.64
CA THR A 407 21.08 11.37 11.32
C THR A 407 21.33 12.61 12.16
N ASP A 408 20.25 13.33 12.49
CA ASP A 408 20.21 14.43 13.48
C ASP A 408 21.23 15.55 13.24
N GLN A 409 21.60 15.80 11.98
CA GLN A 409 22.49 16.91 11.68
C GLN A 409 21.79 18.23 11.99
N ILE A 410 22.52 19.19 12.56
CA ILE A 410 21.98 20.50 12.97
C ILE A 410 21.22 21.22 11.84
N ALA A 411 21.69 21.03 10.60
CA ALA A 411 21.09 21.60 9.39
C ALA A 411 19.65 21.11 9.14
N SER A 412 19.28 19.91 9.61
CA SER A 412 17.89 19.41 9.51
C SER A 412 16.95 20.27 10.35
N TYR A 413 17.33 20.57 11.59
CA TYR A 413 16.54 21.43 12.49
C TYR A 413 16.44 22.87 11.97
N GLU A 414 17.54 23.42 11.46
CA GLU A 414 17.57 24.75 10.83
C GLU A 414 16.62 24.82 9.61
N LEU A 415 16.62 23.77 8.77
CA LEU A 415 15.71 23.66 7.63
C LEU A 415 14.25 23.65 8.09
N PHE A 416 13.89 22.82 9.06
CA PHE A 416 12.50 22.74 9.52
C PHE A 416 12.04 24.00 10.25
N GLY A 417 12.93 24.68 10.98
CA GLY A 417 12.65 26.01 11.52
C GLY A 417 12.38 27.02 10.42
N SER A 418 13.11 26.96 9.31
CA SER A 418 12.84 27.80 8.14
C SER A 418 11.49 27.49 7.48
N TRP A 419 11.09 26.21 7.44
CA TRP A 419 9.78 25.80 6.94
C TRP A 419 8.66 26.28 7.87
N LYS A 420 8.80 26.13 9.19
CA LYS A 420 7.84 26.67 10.15
C LYS A 420 7.62 28.15 9.93
N LYS A 421 8.71 28.91 9.83
CA LYS A 421 8.65 30.35 9.55
C LYS A 421 7.93 30.64 8.23
N TYR A 422 8.24 29.91 7.17
CA TYR A 422 7.57 30.06 5.87
C TYR A 422 6.06 29.79 5.96
N LEU A 423 5.65 28.77 6.71
CA LEU A 423 4.25 28.42 6.95
C LEU A 423 3.50 29.51 7.74
N ASP A 424 4.16 30.13 8.71
CA ASP A 424 3.61 31.24 9.49
C ASP A 424 3.44 32.49 8.61
N GLU A 425 4.45 32.84 7.82
CA GLU A 425 4.41 33.96 6.88
C GLU A 425 3.28 33.77 5.84
N TYR A 426 3.13 32.56 5.29
CA TYR A 426 2.02 32.23 4.39
C TYR A 426 0.65 32.44 5.08
N ALA A 427 0.48 31.93 6.31
CA ALA A 427 -0.78 32.09 7.04
C ALA A 427 -1.11 33.57 7.32
N ASP A 428 -0.11 34.36 7.72
CA ASP A 428 -0.25 35.79 7.99
C ASP A 428 -0.60 36.59 6.72
N GLU A 429 0.06 36.30 5.60
CA GLU A 429 -0.18 36.97 4.30
C GLU A 429 -1.58 36.69 3.75
N ASP A 430 -2.10 35.48 3.97
CA ASP A 430 -3.44 35.07 3.52
C ASP A 430 -4.54 35.28 4.57
N ASN A 431 -4.22 35.86 5.73
CA ASN A 431 -5.14 36.06 6.86
C ASN A 431 -5.88 34.76 7.25
N GLN A 432 -5.11 33.70 7.42
CA GLN A 432 -5.56 32.36 7.84
C GLN A 432 -5.03 32.00 9.23
N ASP A 433 -5.61 30.96 9.83
CA ASP A 433 -5.02 30.35 11.02
C ASP A 433 -3.65 29.75 10.71
N GLN A 434 -2.77 29.71 11.72
CA GLN A 434 -1.43 29.13 11.58
C GLN A 434 -1.47 27.68 11.10
N LYS A 435 -0.53 27.34 10.22
CA LYS A 435 -0.41 25.99 9.66
C LYS A 435 0.35 25.08 10.61
N LEU A 436 -0.15 23.86 10.79
CA LEU A 436 0.49 22.87 11.63
C LEU A 436 1.76 22.33 10.93
N LEU A 437 2.84 22.15 11.69
CA LEU A 437 4.03 21.45 11.22
C LEU A 437 4.52 20.52 12.33
N VAL A 438 4.43 19.19 12.09
CA VAL A 438 4.79 18.18 13.10
C VAL A 438 5.84 17.22 12.56
N MET A 439 6.93 17.02 13.29
CA MET A 439 8.03 16.14 12.88
C MET A 439 7.84 14.73 13.39
N GLU A 440 7.96 13.76 12.50
CA GLU A 440 8.23 12.39 12.89
C GLU A 440 9.74 12.13 12.86
N ALA A 441 10.32 11.93 14.04
CA ALA A 441 11.71 11.53 14.19
C ALA A 441 11.83 10.43 15.25
N TYR A 442 12.28 9.24 14.83
CA TYR A 442 12.74 8.19 15.75
C TYR A 442 14.21 8.43 16.11
N THR A 443 14.43 9.34 17.05
CA THR A 443 15.76 9.76 17.50
C THR A 443 15.88 9.71 19.03
N SER A 444 17.07 10.04 19.55
CA SER A 444 17.33 10.20 20.97
C SER A 444 16.49 11.33 21.58
N PHE A 445 16.16 11.21 22.87
CA PHE A 445 15.35 12.20 23.56
C PHE A 445 15.90 13.64 23.49
N PRO A 446 17.22 13.90 23.67
CA PRO A 446 17.78 15.24 23.48
C PRO A 446 17.52 15.83 22.09
N HIS A 447 17.73 15.02 21.03
CA HIS A 447 17.44 15.42 19.66
C HIS A 447 15.94 15.65 19.42
N THR A 448 15.07 14.86 20.05
CA THR A 448 13.62 15.10 19.99
C THR A 448 13.25 16.45 20.60
N ILE A 449 13.78 16.80 21.78
CA ILE A 449 13.46 18.08 22.43
C ILE A 449 14.05 19.27 21.66
N GLN A 450 15.19 19.10 20.99
CA GLN A 450 15.84 20.14 20.21
C GLN A 450 14.96 20.73 19.09
N TYR A 451 13.96 20.01 18.57
CA TYR A 451 13.01 20.58 17.60
C TYR A 451 12.28 21.83 18.12
N TYR A 452 12.01 21.92 19.43
CA TYR A 452 11.37 23.10 20.02
C TYR A 452 12.26 24.35 19.97
N ASP A 453 13.59 24.21 19.96
CA ASP A 453 14.51 25.36 19.82
C ASP A 453 14.34 26.07 18.47
N TYR A 454 13.72 25.38 17.50
CA TYR A 454 13.43 25.87 16.16
C TYR A 454 11.94 26.16 15.94
N ASN A 455 11.14 26.21 17.01
CA ASN A 455 9.67 26.42 16.97
C ASN A 455 8.92 25.32 16.19
N VAL A 456 9.47 24.11 16.14
CA VAL A 456 8.90 22.97 15.43
C VAL A 456 8.40 21.94 16.43
N LEU A 457 7.17 21.44 16.24
CA LEU A 457 6.57 20.45 17.13
C LEU A 457 7.05 19.03 16.75
N PRO A 458 7.76 18.29 17.62
CA PRO A 458 8.05 16.88 17.40
C PRO A 458 6.92 15.98 17.89
N PHE A 459 6.68 14.85 17.23
CA PHE A 459 5.84 13.79 17.79
C PHE A 459 6.50 13.14 19.01
N ASN A 460 5.70 12.94 20.06
CA ASN A 460 6.11 12.22 21.26
C ASN A 460 5.81 10.73 21.15
N PHE A 461 6.84 9.93 20.86
CA PHE A 461 6.73 8.47 20.77
C PHE A 461 7.09 7.71 22.05
N MET A 462 7.27 8.38 23.19
CA MET A 462 7.73 7.72 24.42
C MET A 462 6.84 6.55 24.86
N PHE A 463 5.52 6.65 24.66
CA PHE A 463 4.59 5.56 24.98
C PHE A 463 4.68 4.36 24.03
N ILE A 464 5.16 4.57 22.81
CA ILE A 464 5.36 3.49 21.83
C ILE A 464 6.73 2.84 22.04
N VAL A 465 7.76 3.63 22.30
CA VAL A 465 9.15 3.15 22.32
C VAL A 465 9.57 2.64 23.70
N ASN A 466 9.04 3.22 24.78
CA ASN A 466 9.56 2.96 26.13
C ASN A 466 8.59 2.24 27.07
N LEU A 467 7.33 2.08 26.69
CA LEU A 467 6.32 1.45 27.53
C LEU A 467 5.75 0.20 26.86
N THR A 468 5.35 -0.76 27.69
CA THR A 468 4.75 -2.03 27.25
C THR A 468 3.61 -2.40 28.20
N ALA A 469 2.89 -3.49 27.89
CA ALA A 469 1.88 -4.05 28.80
C ALA A 469 2.43 -4.47 30.19
N LYS A 470 3.77 -4.56 30.36
CA LYS A 470 4.43 -4.87 31.63
C LYS A 470 4.83 -3.63 32.44
N SER A 471 4.69 -2.43 31.88
CA SER A 471 5.07 -1.19 32.53
C SER A 471 4.15 -0.87 33.72
N SER A 472 4.75 -0.44 34.83
CA SER A 472 4.06 -0.02 36.05
C SER A 472 3.59 1.43 35.98
N ALA A 473 2.71 1.85 36.89
CA ALA A 473 2.29 3.25 37.00
C ALA A 473 3.47 4.22 37.23
N LYS A 474 4.54 3.76 37.89
CA LYS A 474 5.77 4.54 38.07
C LYS A 474 6.47 4.79 36.74
N ASP A 475 6.56 3.76 35.88
CA ASP A 475 7.19 3.90 34.56
C ASP A 475 6.43 4.91 33.69
N PHE A 476 5.09 4.86 33.70
CA PHE A 476 4.26 5.86 33.01
C PHE A 476 4.53 7.27 33.54
N LYS A 477 4.53 7.46 34.86
CA LYS A 477 4.77 8.77 35.48
C LYS A 477 6.14 9.31 35.08
N GLU A 478 7.19 8.48 35.14
CA GLU A 478 8.55 8.90 34.77
C GLU A 478 8.64 9.37 33.32
N LYS A 479 7.96 8.69 32.37
CA LYS A 479 7.94 9.14 30.97
C LYS A 479 7.13 10.41 30.77
N ILE A 480 6.00 10.56 31.48
CA ILE A 480 5.19 11.77 31.43
C ILE A 480 5.95 12.98 31.98
N ASP A 481 6.52 12.82 33.18
CA ASP A 481 7.31 13.87 33.84
C ASP A 481 8.52 14.26 32.99
N LEU A 482 9.22 13.28 32.42
CA LEU A 482 10.39 13.54 31.58
C LEU A 482 10.02 14.41 30.37
N TRP A 483 8.92 14.12 29.67
CA TRP A 483 8.48 14.94 28.55
C TRP A 483 8.07 16.35 29.00
N ILE A 484 7.15 16.45 29.98
CA ILE A 484 6.58 17.73 30.42
C ILE A 484 7.64 18.65 31.03
N ASN A 485 8.62 18.11 31.76
CA ASN A 485 9.66 18.93 32.37
C ASN A 485 10.77 19.34 31.39
N SER A 486 10.83 18.75 30.19
CA SER A 486 11.89 19.04 29.22
C SER A 486 11.43 19.95 28.07
N ILE A 487 10.14 20.03 27.78
CA ILE A 487 9.64 20.97 26.77
C ILE A 487 9.74 22.42 27.27
N PRO A 488 10.03 23.40 26.39
CA PRO A 488 10.07 24.80 26.80
C PRO A 488 8.73 25.30 27.35
N HIS A 489 8.78 26.24 28.29
CA HIS A 489 7.57 26.76 28.94
C HIS A 489 6.67 27.49 27.92
N GLY A 490 5.40 27.08 27.85
CA GLY A 490 4.41 27.64 26.93
C GLY A 490 4.24 26.84 25.64
N GLU A 491 5.11 25.86 25.39
CA GLU A 491 5.02 24.99 24.22
C GLU A 491 3.96 23.89 24.37
N VAL A 492 3.51 23.37 23.22
CA VAL A 492 2.46 22.35 23.15
C VAL A 492 3.04 20.96 23.36
N SER A 493 2.56 20.24 24.38
CA SER A 493 2.83 18.81 24.52
C SER A 493 1.89 17.95 23.67
N ASN A 494 2.35 16.81 23.20
CA ASN A 494 1.53 15.80 22.51
C ASN A 494 1.86 14.39 23.03
N TRP A 495 0.97 13.43 22.75
CA TRP A 495 1.08 12.05 23.20
C TRP A 495 0.61 11.09 22.12
N VAL A 496 1.48 10.18 21.68
CA VAL A 496 1.14 9.18 20.66
C VAL A 496 1.20 7.79 21.27
N VAL A 497 0.09 7.05 21.19
CA VAL A 497 0.00 5.67 21.68
C VAL A 497 0.08 4.63 20.56
N ARG A 498 -0.13 5.03 19.30
CA ARG A 498 -0.07 4.15 18.12
C ARG A 498 0.15 4.94 16.83
N ILE A 499 0.81 4.31 15.86
CA ILE A 499 0.93 4.77 14.48
C ILE A 499 0.88 3.57 13.52
N HIS A 500 0.75 3.80 12.21
CA HIS A 500 0.61 2.75 11.20
C HIS A 500 1.85 1.83 11.08
N THR A 501 3.06 2.34 11.36
CA THR A 501 4.32 1.57 11.23
C THR A 501 4.61 0.57 12.35
N LYS A 502 3.86 0.58 13.46
CA LYS A 502 4.10 -0.35 14.60
C LYS A 502 2.82 -1.06 15.00
N SER A 503 2.77 -2.39 14.83
CA SER A 503 1.69 -3.22 15.35
C SER A 503 1.82 -3.39 16.87
N SER A 504 0.67 -3.43 17.54
CA SER A 504 0.51 -3.64 18.99
C SER A 504 0.98 -5.01 19.46
#